data_AF-A0A158Q350-F1
#
_entry.id   AF-A0A158Q350-F1
#
_cell.length_a   1.000
_cell.length_b   1.000
_cell.length_c   1.000
_cell.angle_alpha   90.00
_cell.angle_beta   90.00
_cell.angle_gamma   90.00
#
_symmetry.space_group_name_H-M   'P 1'
#
loop_
_entity.id
_entity.type
_entity.pdbx_description
1 polymer ?
#
loop_
_entity_poly.entity_id
_entity_poly.type
_entity_poly.pdbx_seq_one_letter_code
_entity_poly.pdbx_strand_id
1 'polypeptide(L)'
;MIYGGIGINSSDNDTEETDDSELNNSNQNAPANVNLNMNYENDKNNENVGSTYGEVEKMASTSKQGSAKEAANDTDTIRIITDNAGDNDENSDCKSCHHLEILNDANARSNGQISMHYRSHYQCENVMVNCSSHLKDDKVKILSASNKELAVGNGWAVNSFTCNNLNQWQSSTGDVHRAIACVIEKNLCMKCMAMPILPADDADVVNGMASSKQYINNGCFEYVVNCSANQPYNRVEIVSKEEILSNGIGSLTASFTCNLDGEWEMPNGKKYSSISCIEKEEACSKCAKMTVLSTSDSALQDGVVTEHIIENNPCLTMDFNCSSPEVSLNFL
;
A
#
# COMPACT_ATOMS: atom_id res chain seq x y z
N MET A 1 46.24 -16.08 -47.72
CA MET A 1 47.32 -15.13 -48.02
C MET A 1 47.74 -14.44 -46.72
N ILE A 2 48.87 -14.91 -46.18
CA ILE A 2 49.94 -14.18 -45.45
C ILE A 2 49.50 -13.33 -44.23
N TYR A 3 49.54 -13.83 -42.99
CA TYR A 3 50.66 -14.14 -42.05
C TYR A 3 51.27 -12.95 -41.30
N GLY A 4 51.37 -13.11 -39.96
CA GLY A 4 52.27 -12.41 -39.02
C GLY A 4 51.54 -11.46 -38.06
N GLY A 5 51.49 -11.60 -36.72
CA GLY A 5 52.22 -12.45 -35.78
C GLY A 5 53.46 -11.76 -35.20
N ILE A 6 53.35 -11.11 -34.03
CA ILE A 6 54.47 -10.86 -33.10
C ILE A 6 53.95 -11.03 -31.67
N GLY A 7 54.53 -12.01 -30.95
CA GLY A 7 54.51 -12.11 -29.50
C GLY A 7 55.87 -11.74 -28.92
N ILE A 8 55.92 -11.43 -27.62
CA ILE A 8 57.16 -11.28 -26.85
C ILE A 8 57.01 -12.02 -25.51
N ASN A 9 57.98 -12.90 -25.25
CA ASN A 9 58.25 -13.75 -24.08
C ASN A 9 58.48 -12.91 -22.80
N SER A 10 57.97 -13.29 -21.63
CA SER A 10 58.53 -14.21 -20.61
C SER A 10 59.93 -13.85 -20.10
N SER A 11 60.01 -13.63 -18.78
CA SER A 11 61.12 -14.06 -17.93
C SER A 11 60.62 -14.24 -16.50
N ASP A 12 60.57 -15.50 -16.07
CA ASP A 12 60.35 -15.96 -14.71
C ASP A 12 61.52 -15.56 -13.79
N ASN A 13 61.24 -15.38 -12.52
CA ASN A 13 62.23 -15.45 -11.46
C ASN A 13 61.56 -15.98 -10.18
N ASP A 14 61.65 -17.30 -10.00
CA ASP A 14 61.39 -17.98 -8.73
C ASP A 14 62.63 -17.90 -7.85
N THR A 15 62.50 -17.51 -6.57
CA THR A 15 63.28 -18.12 -5.48
C THR A 15 62.59 -17.96 -4.12
N GLU A 16 62.67 -19.06 -3.38
CA GLU A 16 62.07 -19.47 -2.11
C GLU A 16 62.46 -18.70 -0.82
N GLU A 17 61.60 -18.91 0.19
CA GLU A 17 61.88 -19.05 1.65
C GLU A 17 62.40 -17.81 2.43
N THR A 18 61.98 -17.47 3.66
CA THR A 18 61.36 -18.19 4.80
C THR A 18 60.79 -17.16 5.80
N ASP A 19 59.72 -17.59 6.49
CA ASP A 19 59.29 -17.41 7.88
C ASP A 19 59.32 -16.06 8.66
N ASP A 20 58.20 -15.93 9.37
CA ASP A 20 57.96 -15.40 10.71
C ASP A 20 57.62 -13.91 10.96
N SER A 21 56.47 -13.81 11.64
CA SER A 21 56.08 -12.85 12.69
C SER A 21 55.35 -11.55 12.29
N GLU A 22 54.03 -11.60 12.56
CA GLU A 22 53.22 -10.62 13.29
C GLU A 22 53.35 -9.13 12.92
N LEU A 23 52.27 -8.54 12.38
CA LEU A 23 51.47 -7.48 13.04
C LEU A 23 50.51 -6.78 12.06
N ASN A 24 49.24 -6.72 12.48
CA ASN A 24 48.26 -5.64 12.23
C ASN A 24 47.94 -5.23 10.78
N ASN A 25 46.75 -5.65 10.29
CA ASN A 25 45.70 -4.66 10.01
C ASN A 25 44.31 -5.30 9.86
N SER A 26 43.53 -5.25 10.93
CA SER A 26 42.08 -5.45 10.89
C SER A 26 41.44 -4.23 10.22
N ASN A 27 41.09 -4.33 8.94
CA ASN A 27 40.30 -3.29 8.27
C ASN A 27 38.83 -3.49 8.65
N GLN A 28 38.37 -2.60 9.52
CA GLN A 28 37.03 -2.59 10.10
C GLN A 28 35.99 -2.23 9.04
N ASN A 29 35.13 -3.19 8.69
CA ASN A 29 33.81 -2.89 8.13
C ASN A 29 32.96 -2.25 9.24
N ALA A 30 32.99 -0.92 9.31
CA ALA A 30 32.08 -0.15 10.14
C ALA A 30 30.66 -0.20 9.53
N PRO A 31 29.59 -0.36 10.34
CA PRO A 31 28.23 -0.31 9.83
C PRO A 31 27.91 1.12 9.39
N ALA A 32 27.45 1.28 8.15
CA ALA A 32 26.91 2.54 7.65
C ALA A 32 25.72 2.97 8.53
N ASN A 33 25.76 4.23 8.99
CA ASN A 33 24.69 4.86 9.75
C ASN A 33 23.38 4.83 8.95
N VAL A 34 22.41 4.02 9.38
CA VAL A 34 21.01 4.16 8.96
C VAL A 34 20.46 5.42 9.64
N ASN A 35 20.46 6.53 8.93
CA ASN A 35 19.89 7.77 9.43
C ASN A 35 18.36 7.74 9.24
N LEU A 36 17.66 7.13 10.20
CA LEU A 36 16.18 7.10 10.24
C LEU A 36 15.65 8.48 10.65
N ASN A 37 15.52 9.39 9.69
CA ASN A 37 14.81 10.64 9.92
C ASN A 37 13.30 10.41 9.66
N MET A 38 12.56 10.00 10.69
CA MET A 38 11.11 9.91 10.65
C MET A 38 10.50 11.31 10.82
N ASN A 39 10.24 12.00 9.72
CA ASN A 39 9.44 13.22 9.75
C ASN A 39 7.95 12.86 9.68
N TYR A 40 7.27 12.96 10.81
CA TYR A 40 5.81 13.01 10.87
C TYR A 40 5.36 14.41 10.43
N GLU A 41 4.98 14.57 9.16
CA GLU A 41 4.24 15.75 8.73
C GLU A 41 2.77 15.56 9.11
N ASN A 42 2.42 16.04 10.30
CA ASN A 42 1.03 16.18 10.72
C ASN A 42 0.47 17.43 10.03
N ASP A 43 -0.47 17.25 9.10
CA ASP A 43 -1.27 18.34 8.54
C ASP A 43 -2.02 19.06 9.67
N LYS A 44 -1.44 20.16 10.13
CA LYS A 44 -2.06 21.12 11.04
C LYS A 44 -3.07 21.93 10.25
N ASN A 45 -4.33 21.47 10.20
CA ASN A 45 -5.49 22.29 9.83
C ASN A 45 -6.79 21.69 10.41
N ASN A 46 -6.95 21.67 11.75
CA ASN A 46 -8.25 21.88 12.40
C ASN A 46 -8.12 22.03 13.94
N GLU A 47 -7.67 23.19 14.39
CA GLU A 47 -7.95 23.66 15.76
C GLU A 47 -9.23 24.48 15.72
N ASN A 48 -10.34 23.94 16.25
CA ASN A 48 -11.21 24.69 17.16
C ASN A 48 -12.43 23.88 17.65
N VAL A 49 -12.71 24.07 18.94
CA VAL A 49 -13.95 23.79 19.70
C VAL A 49 -14.19 22.30 20.02
N GLY A 50 -14.14 21.84 21.26
CA GLY A 50 -14.58 22.49 22.50
C GLY A 50 -15.84 21.75 22.98
N SER A 51 -15.72 21.04 24.10
CA SER A 51 -16.77 20.25 24.72
C SER A 51 -18.02 21.07 25.07
N THR A 52 -19.21 20.51 24.87
CA THR A 52 -20.32 20.55 25.84
C THR A 52 -21.42 19.56 25.44
N TYR A 53 -21.85 18.76 26.42
CA TYR A 53 -23.13 18.05 26.43
C TYR A 53 -24.28 19.07 26.39
N GLY A 54 -25.30 18.81 25.57
CA GLY A 54 -26.49 19.66 25.50
C GLY A 54 -27.44 19.23 24.39
N GLU A 55 -28.40 18.40 24.79
CA GLU A 55 -29.78 18.28 24.27
C GLU A 55 -30.22 19.35 23.27
N VAL A 56 -30.87 18.94 22.16
CA VAL A 56 -32.18 19.40 21.67
C VAL A 56 -32.37 19.04 20.18
N GLU A 57 -33.58 18.58 19.90
CA GLU A 57 -34.20 18.20 18.64
C GLU A 57 -33.99 19.11 17.42
N LYS A 58 -34.20 18.45 16.25
CA LYS A 58 -34.74 18.99 14.99
C LYS A 58 -33.93 20.08 14.29
N MET A 59 -33.38 19.72 13.13
CA MET A 59 -33.87 20.26 11.86
C MET A 59 -33.33 19.45 10.67
N ALA A 60 -34.26 19.10 9.79
CA ALA A 60 -34.02 18.54 8.47
C ALA A 60 -33.33 19.57 7.56
N SER A 61 -32.50 19.10 6.62
CA SER A 61 -32.73 19.28 5.18
C SER A 61 -31.47 18.97 4.34
N THR A 62 -31.62 17.96 3.48
CA THR A 62 -31.20 17.88 2.07
C THR A 62 -29.97 18.65 1.56
N SER A 63 -29.03 17.89 0.95
CA SER A 63 -28.48 18.23 -0.38
C SER A 63 -28.07 16.92 -1.11
N LYS A 64 -28.82 16.58 -2.18
CA LYS A 64 -28.41 16.56 -3.62
C LYS A 64 -27.42 15.44 -3.99
N GLN A 65 -27.87 14.29 -4.52
CA GLN A 65 -28.26 13.94 -5.91
C GLN A 65 -27.17 14.05 -6.99
N GLY A 66 -26.91 12.90 -7.61
CA GLY A 66 -26.49 12.69 -8.99
C GLY A 66 -25.97 11.25 -9.16
N SER A 67 -26.28 10.42 -10.16
CA SER A 67 -27.35 10.32 -11.16
C SER A 67 -27.06 9.04 -11.97
N ALA A 68 -27.99 8.09 -12.05
CA ALA A 68 -28.07 7.06 -13.10
C ALA A 68 -29.54 6.56 -13.14
N LYS A 69 -30.36 7.11 -14.05
CA LYS A 69 -30.83 6.48 -15.29
C LYS A 69 -31.73 5.24 -15.11
N GLU A 70 -33.03 5.53 -15.23
CA GLU A 70 -33.96 4.92 -16.19
C GLU A 70 -34.34 3.44 -16.03
N ALA A 71 -35.44 3.18 -15.32
CA ALA A 71 -36.42 2.15 -15.67
C ALA A 71 -37.81 2.61 -15.20
N ALA A 72 -38.69 2.78 -16.17
CA ALA A 72 -40.10 3.11 -15.99
C ALA A 72 -40.93 1.85 -15.67
N ASN A 73 -42.06 2.08 -15.02
CA ASN A 73 -43.21 1.18 -14.82
C ASN A 73 -42.96 -0.09 -14.01
N ASP A 74 -43.53 -0.14 -12.79
CA ASP A 74 -44.71 -0.96 -12.48
C ASP A 74 -44.86 -1.01 -10.94
N THR A 75 -45.55 -0.03 -10.35
CA THR A 75 -45.99 -0.16 -8.95
C THR A 75 -47.32 -0.89 -8.98
N ASP A 76 -47.19 -2.21 -8.98
CA ASP A 76 -48.28 -3.16 -8.85
C ASP A 76 -49.12 -2.78 -7.63
N THR A 77 -50.38 -2.48 -7.89
CA THR A 77 -51.35 -2.13 -6.86
C THR A 77 -51.74 -3.43 -6.20
N ILE A 78 -51.05 -3.80 -5.11
CA ILE A 78 -51.52 -4.89 -4.25
C ILE A 78 -52.83 -4.42 -3.62
N ARG A 79 -53.94 -4.81 -4.28
CA ARG A 79 -55.27 -4.88 -3.69
C ARG A 79 -55.21 -5.84 -2.52
N ILE A 80 -55.01 -5.30 -1.33
CA ILE A 80 -55.40 -6.01 -0.10
C ILE A 80 -56.92 -5.94 -0.06
N ILE A 81 -57.54 -7.11 -0.26
CA ILE A 81 -58.97 -7.34 -0.16
C ILE A 81 -59.40 -6.98 1.27
N THR A 82 -60.20 -5.94 1.41
CA THR A 82 -60.97 -5.64 2.61
C THR A 82 -62.20 -6.52 2.63
N ASP A 83 -62.09 -7.69 3.27
CA ASP A 83 -63.26 -8.44 3.71
C ASP A 83 -63.80 -7.76 4.98
N ASN A 84 -64.79 -6.90 4.80
CA ASN A 84 -65.72 -6.51 5.86
C ASN A 84 -66.72 -7.66 6.03
N ALA A 85 -66.41 -8.62 6.90
CA ALA A 85 -67.39 -9.56 7.43
C ALA A 85 -67.02 -9.82 8.90
N GLY A 86 -67.98 -9.59 9.79
CA GLY A 86 -67.77 -9.56 11.24
C GLY A 86 -67.10 -10.81 11.77
N ASP A 87 -66.05 -10.62 12.55
CA ASP A 87 -65.58 -11.63 13.47
C ASP A 87 -65.15 -10.97 14.78
N ASN A 88 -65.37 -11.71 15.85
CA ASN A 88 -65.28 -11.23 17.21
C ASN A 88 -63.82 -10.87 17.56
N ASP A 89 -63.75 -9.82 18.37
CA ASP A 89 -62.61 -9.29 19.10
C ASP A 89 -61.86 -10.39 19.88
N GLU A 90 -60.74 -10.93 19.34
CA GLU A 90 -59.73 -11.68 20.12
C GLU A 90 -58.36 -12.01 19.45
N ASN A 91 -58.03 -11.58 18.22
CA ASN A 91 -56.84 -12.15 17.53
C ASN A 91 -55.94 -11.21 16.69
N SER A 92 -55.70 -9.96 17.13
CA SER A 92 -54.60 -9.13 16.57
C SER A 92 -53.33 -9.28 17.43
N ASP A 93 -52.75 -10.47 17.45
CA ASP A 93 -51.74 -10.87 18.44
C ASP A 93 -50.32 -10.32 18.21
N CYS A 94 -50.08 -9.47 17.20
CA CYS A 94 -48.75 -8.87 16.95
C CYS A 94 -48.35 -7.75 17.93
N LYS A 95 -49.01 -7.66 19.09
CA LYS A 95 -48.87 -6.55 20.04
C LYS A 95 -47.66 -6.66 20.96
N SER A 96 -47.05 -7.84 21.11
CA SER A 96 -45.93 -8.01 22.03
C SER A 96 -44.93 -9.05 21.53
N CYS A 97 -43.85 -8.58 20.92
CA CYS A 97 -42.70 -9.42 20.66
C CYS A 97 -41.81 -9.52 21.91
N HIS A 98 -41.11 -10.65 22.05
CA HIS A 98 -40.03 -10.74 23.03
C HIS A 98 -38.95 -9.71 22.74
N HIS A 99 -38.19 -9.31 23.77
CA HIS A 99 -37.05 -8.40 23.60
C HIS A 99 -36.07 -8.94 22.54
N LEU A 100 -35.73 -8.11 21.55
CA LEU A 100 -34.73 -8.46 20.55
C LEU A 100 -33.35 -8.48 21.22
N GLU A 101 -32.73 -9.66 21.32
CA GLU A 101 -31.46 -9.83 22.00
C GLU A 101 -30.31 -9.17 21.23
N ILE A 102 -29.42 -8.48 21.95
CA ILE A 102 -28.22 -7.89 21.37
C ILE A 102 -27.02 -8.78 21.69
N LEU A 103 -26.44 -9.36 20.65
CA LEU A 103 -25.25 -10.18 20.74
C LEU A 103 -24.00 -9.31 20.73
N ASN A 104 -23.03 -9.69 21.55
CA ASN A 104 -21.64 -9.25 21.40
C ASN A 104 -20.97 -10.21 20.43
N ASP A 105 -20.54 -9.72 19.27
CA ASP A 105 -19.78 -10.56 18.34
C ASP A 105 -18.34 -10.64 18.82
N ALA A 106 -17.95 -11.79 19.35
CA ALA A 106 -16.57 -12.04 19.81
C ALA A 106 -15.54 -11.95 18.68
N ASN A 107 -15.97 -12.09 17.42
CA ASN A 107 -15.11 -11.96 16.25
C ASN A 107 -15.08 -10.51 15.73
N ALA A 108 -16.10 -9.70 16.03
CA ALA A 108 -16.07 -8.27 15.78
C ALA A 108 -15.12 -7.62 16.79
N ARG A 109 -14.05 -7.03 16.26
CA ARG A 109 -12.99 -6.46 17.10
C ARG A 109 -13.42 -5.16 17.83
N SER A 110 -14.63 -4.66 17.57
CA SER A 110 -15.35 -3.72 18.45
C SER A 110 -16.86 -3.77 18.20
N ASN A 111 -17.65 -3.85 19.28
CA ASN A 111 -19.09 -3.66 19.22
C ASN A 111 -19.39 -2.19 18.90
N GLY A 112 -20.31 -1.96 17.95
CA GLY A 112 -20.81 -0.62 17.70
C GLY A 112 -21.74 -0.14 18.82
N GLN A 113 -22.04 1.15 18.82
CA GLN A 113 -23.06 1.72 19.68
C GLN A 113 -24.43 1.40 19.08
N ILE A 114 -25.29 0.74 19.86
CA ILE A 114 -26.64 0.40 19.43
C ILE A 114 -27.68 1.28 20.12
N SER A 115 -28.63 1.77 19.34
CA SER A 115 -29.83 2.45 19.81
C SER A 115 -31.05 1.82 19.16
N MET A 116 -32.07 1.52 19.96
CA MET A 116 -33.31 0.91 19.50
C MET A 116 -34.48 1.83 19.80
N HIS A 117 -35.30 2.10 18.79
CA HIS A 117 -36.47 2.96 18.90
C HIS A 117 -37.74 2.17 18.53
N TYR A 118 -38.56 1.90 19.53
CA TYR A 118 -39.80 1.15 19.40
C TYR A 118 -40.97 2.06 19.04
N ARG A 119 -41.81 1.63 18.10
CA ARG A 119 -43.01 2.35 17.66
C ARG A 119 -44.12 1.36 17.31
N SER A 120 -45.28 1.53 17.89
CA SER A 120 -46.48 0.80 17.47
C SER A 120 -47.07 1.43 16.20
N HIS A 121 -47.28 0.62 15.16
CA HIS A 121 -47.92 1.05 13.92
C HIS A 121 -48.94 -0.01 13.50
N TYR A 122 -50.19 0.41 13.26
CA TYR A 122 -51.30 -0.48 12.88
C TYR A 122 -51.40 -1.75 13.75
N GLN A 123 -51.41 -1.56 15.08
CA GLN A 123 -51.51 -2.62 16.10
C GLN A 123 -50.29 -3.54 16.26
N CYS A 124 -49.28 -3.48 15.38
CA CYS A 124 -48.04 -4.23 15.54
C CYS A 124 -46.89 -3.34 16.04
N GLU A 125 -46.00 -3.93 16.84
CA GLU A 125 -44.79 -3.27 17.29
C GLU A 125 -43.73 -3.23 16.17
N ASN A 126 -43.04 -2.11 16.02
CA ASN A 126 -41.89 -1.97 15.14
C ASN A 126 -40.70 -1.49 15.95
N VAL A 127 -39.52 -2.00 15.66
CA VAL A 127 -38.27 -1.51 16.25
C VAL A 127 -37.35 -1.05 15.13
N MET A 128 -36.87 0.18 15.25
CA MET A 128 -35.80 0.71 14.42
C MET A 128 -34.50 0.58 15.19
N VAL A 129 -33.56 -0.17 14.64
CA VAL A 129 -32.24 -0.39 15.20
C VAL A 129 -31.25 0.51 14.47
N ASN A 130 -30.54 1.34 15.21
CA ASN A 130 -29.42 2.14 14.74
C ASN A 130 -28.13 1.61 15.36
N CYS A 131 -27.16 1.29 14.53
CA CYS A 131 -25.83 0.85 14.92
C CYS A 131 -24.82 1.90 14.43
N SER A 132 -23.96 2.41 15.30
CA SER A 132 -23.03 3.49 14.96
C SER A 132 -21.62 3.27 15.50
N SER A 133 -20.64 3.88 14.82
CA SER A 133 -19.28 4.05 15.32
C SER A 133 -19.04 5.50 15.77
N HIS A 134 -18.03 5.70 16.59
CA HIS A 134 -17.49 7.02 16.91
C HIS A 134 -16.81 7.68 15.70
N LEU A 135 -16.37 6.89 14.71
CA LEU A 135 -15.72 7.38 13.50
C LEU A 135 -16.69 7.30 12.32
N LYS A 136 -16.78 8.38 11.55
CA LYS A 136 -17.71 8.48 10.40
C LYS A 136 -17.36 7.54 9.24
N ASP A 137 -16.09 7.16 9.15
CA ASP A 137 -15.57 6.33 8.05
C ASP A 137 -15.45 4.85 8.43
N ASP A 138 -15.75 4.51 9.68
CA ASP A 138 -15.80 3.11 10.10
C ASP A 138 -16.95 2.40 9.40
N LYS A 139 -16.69 1.22 8.84
CA LYS A 139 -17.74 0.41 8.25
C LYS A 139 -18.49 -0.32 9.36
N VAL A 140 -19.75 0.01 9.52
CA VAL A 140 -20.64 -0.51 10.57
C VAL A 140 -21.63 -1.49 9.94
N LYS A 141 -21.90 -2.60 10.64
CA LYS A 141 -22.83 -3.63 10.19
C LYS A 141 -23.82 -4.01 11.29
N ILE A 142 -25.05 -4.28 10.88
CA ILE A 142 -26.04 -5.00 11.70
C ILE A 142 -26.06 -6.43 11.19
N LEU A 143 -25.76 -7.38 12.06
CA LEU A 143 -25.75 -8.81 11.73
C LEU A 143 -26.89 -9.53 12.43
N SER A 144 -27.38 -10.60 11.83
CA SER A 144 -28.23 -11.58 12.52
C SER A 144 -27.40 -12.49 13.43
N ALA A 145 -28.07 -13.28 14.27
CA ALA A 145 -27.45 -14.34 15.06
C ALA A 145 -26.64 -15.37 14.26
N SER A 146 -26.88 -15.52 12.95
CA SER A 146 -26.12 -16.40 12.06
C SER A 146 -25.05 -15.66 11.24
N ASN A 147 -24.64 -14.46 11.67
CA ASN A 147 -23.69 -13.58 10.98
C ASN A 147 -24.10 -13.14 9.57
N LYS A 148 -25.37 -13.29 9.18
CA LYS A 148 -25.89 -12.72 7.92
C LYS A 148 -25.97 -11.20 8.07
N GLU A 149 -25.39 -10.47 7.12
CA GLU A 149 -25.48 -9.01 7.05
C GLU A 149 -26.93 -8.59 6.79
N LEU A 150 -27.48 -7.78 7.70
CA LEU A 150 -28.84 -7.24 7.61
C LEU A 150 -28.82 -5.78 7.15
N ALA A 151 -27.81 -5.02 7.55
CA ALA A 151 -27.56 -3.66 7.09
C ALA A 151 -26.08 -3.32 7.18
N VAL A 152 -25.61 -2.42 6.31
CA VAL A 152 -24.24 -1.91 6.28
C VAL A 152 -24.24 -0.42 5.98
N GLY A 153 -23.31 0.31 6.57
CA GLY A 153 -23.08 1.73 6.26
C GLY A 153 -21.77 2.23 6.85
N ASN A 154 -21.40 3.47 6.50
CA ASN A 154 -20.20 4.13 7.02
C ASN A 154 -20.59 5.07 8.16
N GLY A 155 -20.00 4.86 9.33
CA GLY A 155 -20.29 5.54 10.58
C GLY A 155 -21.60 5.11 11.24
N TRP A 156 -22.60 4.70 10.46
CA TRP A 156 -23.88 4.22 10.95
C TRP A 156 -24.57 3.24 9.98
N ALA A 157 -25.41 2.37 10.52
CA ALA A 157 -26.29 1.46 9.79
C ALA A 157 -27.65 1.38 10.49
N VAL A 158 -28.75 1.32 9.73
CA VAL A 158 -30.11 1.22 10.27
C VAL A 158 -30.84 0.04 9.66
N ASN A 159 -31.59 -0.67 10.50
CA ASN A 159 -32.55 -1.66 10.05
C ASN A 159 -33.84 -1.58 10.88
N SER A 160 -34.95 -2.01 10.31
CA SER A 160 -36.26 -2.05 10.97
C SER A 160 -36.78 -3.47 11.02
N PHE A 161 -37.34 -3.84 12.17
CA PHE A 161 -38.04 -5.11 12.35
C PHE A 161 -39.47 -4.84 12.77
N THR A 162 -40.40 -5.66 12.27
CA THR A 162 -41.80 -5.62 12.62
C THR A 162 -42.16 -6.89 13.37
N CYS A 163 -42.92 -6.75 14.45
CA CYS A 163 -43.46 -7.88 15.18
C CYS A 163 -44.57 -8.53 14.35
N ASN A 164 -44.38 -9.81 14.00
CA ASN A 164 -45.40 -10.56 13.26
C ASN A 164 -46.48 -11.13 14.20
N ASN A 165 -47.50 -11.78 13.62
CA ASN A 165 -48.58 -12.43 14.35
C ASN A 165 -48.15 -13.68 15.17
N LEU A 166 -46.87 -14.08 15.07
CA LEU A 166 -46.28 -15.16 15.86
C LEU A 166 -45.38 -14.63 17.00
N ASN A 167 -45.45 -13.33 17.31
CA ASN A 167 -44.62 -12.67 18.32
C ASN A 167 -43.11 -12.78 18.05
N GLN A 168 -42.73 -12.73 16.76
CA GLN A 168 -41.35 -12.78 16.30
C GLN A 168 -40.98 -11.52 15.51
N TRP A 169 -39.75 -11.04 15.71
CA TRP A 169 -39.21 -9.93 14.93
C TRP A 169 -38.90 -10.38 13.51
N GLN A 170 -39.54 -9.74 12.55
CA GLN A 170 -39.40 -10.01 11.14
C GLN A 170 -38.76 -8.81 10.44
N SER A 171 -37.74 -9.05 9.61
CA SER A 171 -37.14 -8.00 8.78
C SER A 171 -38.01 -7.70 7.54
N SER A 172 -37.66 -6.66 6.79
CA SER A 172 -38.37 -6.31 5.54
C SER A 172 -38.29 -7.39 4.45
N THR A 173 -37.33 -8.32 4.52
CA THR A 173 -37.20 -9.46 3.62
C THR A 173 -38.05 -10.66 4.04
N GLY A 174 -38.70 -10.58 5.21
CA GLY A 174 -39.54 -11.65 5.75
C GLY A 174 -38.79 -12.64 6.66
N ASP A 175 -37.47 -12.49 6.83
CA ASP A 175 -36.67 -13.35 7.72
C ASP A 175 -36.98 -13.04 9.18
N VAL A 176 -37.06 -14.09 10.01
CA VAL A 176 -37.27 -13.98 11.46
C VAL A 176 -35.94 -13.93 12.21
N HIS A 177 -35.81 -12.99 13.15
CA HIS A 177 -34.61 -12.78 13.94
C HIS A 177 -34.92 -12.78 15.43
N ARG A 178 -34.15 -13.54 16.21
CA ARG A 178 -34.26 -13.55 17.69
C ARG A 178 -33.21 -12.66 18.34
N ALA A 179 -32.09 -12.47 17.66
CA ALA A 179 -30.98 -11.67 18.13
C ALA A 179 -30.25 -11.02 16.95
N ILE A 180 -29.63 -9.89 17.23
CA ILE A 180 -28.81 -9.12 16.29
C ILE A 180 -27.50 -8.71 16.93
N ALA A 181 -26.48 -8.42 16.12
CA ALA A 181 -25.23 -7.82 16.58
C ALA A 181 -25.02 -6.48 15.88
N CYS A 182 -24.42 -5.54 16.59
CA CYS A 182 -23.96 -4.26 16.05
C CYS A 182 -22.44 -4.26 16.07
N VAL A 183 -21.82 -4.28 14.90
CA VAL A 183 -20.38 -4.52 14.77
C VAL A 183 -19.71 -3.42 13.96
N ILE A 184 -18.51 -3.05 14.36
CA ILE A 184 -17.63 -2.17 13.59
C ILE A 184 -16.57 -3.04 12.93
N GLU A 185 -16.56 -3.03 11.59
CA GLU A 185 -15.54 -3.71 10.79
C GLU A 185 -14.20 -3.01 11.03
N LYS A 186 -13.18 -3.81 11.37
CA LYS A 186 -11.91 -3.23 11.77
C LYS A 186 -11.23 -2.62 10.56
N ASN A 187 -11.09 -1.31 10.58
CA ASN A 187 -10.14 -0.66 9.70
C ASN A 187 -8.73 -0.74 10.34
N LEU A 188 -7.95 -1.78 10.01
CA LEU A 188 -6.55 -1.86 10.41
C LEU A 188 -5.60 -1.10 9.50
N CYS A 189 -6.09 -0.47 8.43
CA CYS A 189 -5.20 0.21 7.49
C CYS A 189 -4.49 1.44 8.09
N MET A 190 -4.90 1.84 9.30
CA MET A 190 -4.27 2.88 10.11
C MET A 190 -3.49 2.32 11.31
N LYS A 191 -3.20 1.01 11.32
CA LYS A 191 -2.55 0.31 12.45
C LYS A 191 -1.50 -0.71 12.01
N CYS A 192 -0.95 -0.59 10.80
CA CYS A 192 0.21 -1.39 10.43
C CYS A 192 1.36 -1.14 11.40
N MET A 193 2.05 -2.22 11.77
CA MET A 193 3.33 -2.09 12.47
C MET A 193 4.33 -1.41 11.55
N ALA A 194 5.26 -0.64 12.11
CA ALA A 194 6.34 -0.04 11.32
C ALA A 194 7.09 -1.15 10.56
N MET A 195 7.24 -0.97 9.24
CA MET A 195 8.01 -1.89 8.42
C MET A 195 9.50 -1.61 8.60
N PRO A 196 10.30 -2.52 9.19
CA PRO A 196 11.73 -2.33 9.27
C PRO A 196 12.38 -2.43 7.89
N ILE A 197 13.34 -1.54 7.65
CA ILE A 197 14.33 -1.67 6.58
C ILE A 197 15.55 -2.37 7.20
N LEU A 198 15.78 -3.61 6.80
CA LEU A 198 16.84 -4.46 7.32
C LEU A 198 18.11 -4.30 6.44
N PRO A 199 19.30 -4.59 7.00
CA PRO A 199 20.47 -4.80 6.17
C PRO A 199 20.23 -5.97 5.21
N ALA A 200 21.05 -6.06 4.17
CA ALA A 200 21.11 -7.24 3.33
C ALA A 200 21.55 -8.45 4.14
N ASP A 201 20.87 -9.58 3.94
CA ASP A 201 21.22 -10.85 4.57
C ASP A 201 22.38 -11.57 3.85
N ASP A 202 22.70 -11.15 2.63
CA ASP A 202 23.75 -11.73 1.79
C ASP A 202 25.05 -10.93 1.93
N ALA A 203 26.16 -11.65 2.18
CA ALA A 203 27.48 -11.06 2.37
C ALA A 203 28.08 -10.49 1.07
N ASP A 204 27.58 -10.92 -0.10
CA ASP A 204 28.09 -10.51 -1.41
C ASP A 204 27.42 -9.24 -1.95
N VAL A 205 26.49 -8.65 -1.19
CA VAL A 205 25.79 -7.41 -1.57
C VAL A 205 26.08 -6.29 -0.57
N VAL A 206 26.08 -5.06 -1.08
CA VAL A 206 26.28 -3.87 -0.26
C VAL A 206 24.93 -3.27 0.09
N ASN A 207 24.79 -2.70 1.29
CA ASN A 207 23.58 -1.95 1.65
C ASN A 207 23.51 -0.65 0.85
N GLY A 208 22.38 -0.43 0.16
CA GLY A 208 22.06 0.88 -0.38
C GLY A 208 21.65 1.86 0.71
N MET A 209 21.55 3.14 0.36
CA MET A 209 20.98 4.16 1.23
C MET A 209 19.46 4.13 1.12
N ALA A 210 18.78 3.81 2.22
CA ALA A 210 17.33 3.81 2.26
C ALA A 210 16.79 5.01 3.04
N SER A 211 15.75 5.63 2.51
CA SER A 211 14.93 6.61 3.23
C SER A 211 13.45 6.26 3.06
N SER A 212 12.61 6.65 4.01
CA SER A 212 11.19 6.35 3.95
C SER A 212 10.33 7.51 4.41
N LYS A 213 9.10 7.56 3.91
CA LYS A 213 8.05 8.49 4.32
C LYS A 213 6.76 7.73 4.52
N GLN A 214 5.96 8.18 5.48
CA GLN A 214 4.63 7.65 5.74
C GLN A 214 3.62 8.79 5.70
N TYR A 215 2.51 8.58 5.01
CA TYR A 215 1.40 9.54 4.96
C TYR A 215 0.06 8.80 4.87
N ILE A 216 -1.04 9.54 4.91
CA ILE A 216 -2.39 8.97 4.79
C ILE A 216 -2.88 9.17 3.36
N ASN A 217 -3.25 8.09 2.70
CA ASN A 217 -3.86 8.10 1.37
C ASN A 217 -5.16 7.28 1.41
N ASN A 218 -6.28 7.88 0.97
CA ASN A 218 -7.61 7.26 0.99
C ASN A 218 -7.99 6.63 2.35
N GLY A 219 -7.63 7.30 3.45
CA GLY A 219 -7.93 6.84 4.81
C GLY A 219 -7.05 5.71 5.34
N CYS A 220 -5.99 5.34 4.61
CA CYS A 220 -5.05 4.29 4.99
C CYS A 220 -3.61 4.81 5.00
N PHE A 221 -2.74 4.19 5.79
CA PHE A 221 -1.32 4.50 5.74
C PHE A 221 -0.70 4.03 4.42
N GLU A 222 0.06 4.93 3.80
CA GLU A 222 0.94 4.64 2.69
C GLU A 222 2.38 4.84 3.13
N TYR A 223 3.25 3.90 2.79
CA TYR A 223 4.67 3.87 3.12
C TYR A 223 5.48 3.86 1.84
N VAL A 224 6.25 4.92 1.63
CA VAL A 224 7.06 5.13 0.43
C VAL A 224 8.53 5.04 0.80
N VAL A 225 9.25 4.17 0.13
CA VAL A 225 10.66 3.88 0.38
C VAL A 225 11.46 4.29 -0.85
N ASN A 226 12.48 5.11 -0.64
CA ASN A 226 13.47 5.45 -1.65
C ASN A 226 14.78 4.75 -1.31
N CYS A 227 15.30 3.98 -2.27
CA CYS A 227 16.54 3.24 -2.17
C CYS A 227 17.51 3.79 -3.22
N SER A 228 18.67 4.27 -2.78
CA SER A 228 19.69 4.89 -3.63
C SER A 228 21.06 4.27 -3.44
N ALA A 229 21.82 4.15 -4.51
CA ALA A 229 23.19 3.69 -4.50
C ALA A 229 24.14 4.82 -4.08
N ASN A 230 25.34 4.43 -3.65
CA ASN A 230 26.45 5.36 -3.45
C ASN A 230 26.91 6.00 -4.77
N GLN A 231 26.73 5.29 -5.89
CA GLN A 231 27.07 5.77 -7.23
C GLN A 231 25.84 5.76 -8.15
N PRO A 232 25.64 6.79 -9.01
CA PRO A 232 24.44 6.91 -9.83
C PRO A 232 24.30 5.83 -10.91
N TYR A 233 25.38 5.11 -11.22
CA TYR A 233 25.40 4.03 -12.21
C TYR A 233 25.29 2.63 -11.60
N ASN A 234 25.31 2.50 -10.27
CA ASN A 234 25.13 1.21 -9.63
C ASN A 234 23.64 0.81 -9.62
N ARG A 235 23.39 -0.49 -9.67
CA ARG A 235 22.04 -1.01 -9.56
C ARG A 235 21.60 -0.98 -8.11
N VAL A 236 20.37 -0.55 -7.89
CA VAL A 236 19.67 -0.68 -6.60
C VAL A 236 18.50 -1.63 -6.73
N GLU A 237 18.26 -2.38 -5.67
CA GLU A 237 17.11 -3.28 -5.55
C GLU A 237 16.47 -3.10 -4.17
N ILE A 238 15.14 -3.05 -4.15
CA ILE A 238 14.38 -3.27 -2.91
C ILE A 238 13.95 -4.73 -2.91
N VAL A 239 14.37 -5.45 -1.88
CA VAL A 239 14.17 -6.89 -1.76
C VAL A 239 13.41 -7.22 -0.49
N SER A 240 12.68 -8.34 -0.48
CA SER A 240 12.16 -8.94 0.75
C SER A 240 12.50 -10.42 0.73
N LYS A 241 13.38 -10.84 1.65
CA LYS A 241 14.04 -12.14 1.60
C LYS A 241 14.77 -12.28 0.25
N GLU A 242 14.39 -13.27 -0.57
CA GLU A 242 14.98 -13.54 -1.89
C GLU A 242 14.17 -12.92 -3.05
N GLU A 243 13.03 -12.27 -2.77
CA GLU A 243 12.19 -11.66 -3.81
C GLU A 243 12.63 -10.21 -4.10
N ILE A 244 12.96 -9.94 -5.36
CA ILE A 244 13.18 -8.57 -5.86
C ILE A 244 11.82 -7.89 -6.06
N LEU A 245 11.53 -6.89 -5.23
CA LEU A 245 10.26 -6.16 -5.25
C LEU A 245 10.27 -5.04 -6.30
N SER A 246 11.41 -4.36 -6.42
CA SER A 246 11.65 -3.29 -7.37
C SER A 246 13.15 -3.17 -7.64
N ASN A 247 13.53 -2.75 -8.84
CA ASN A 247 14.92 -2.51 -9.22
C ASN A 247 15.05 -1.24 -10.07
N GLY A 248 16.23 -0.62 -10.03
CA GLY A 248 16.53 0.60 -10.76
C GLY A 248 18.04 0.87 -10.80
N ILE A 249 18.43 1.94 -11.49
CA ILE A 249 19.82 2.40 -11.56
C ILE A 249 19.93 3.74 -10.82
N GLY A 250 20.92 3.85 -9.95
CA GLY A 250 21.18 5.04 -9.11
C GLY A 250 20.18 5.20 -7.97
N SER A 251 18.88 5.25 -8.26
CA SER A 251 17.81 5.34 -7.25
C SER A 251 16.51 4.73 -7.74
N LEU A 252 15.71 4.20 -6.81
CA LEU A 252 14.36 3.71 -7.09
C LEU A 252 13.42 4.00 -5.91
N THR A 253 12.13 4.07 -6.21
CA THR A 253 11.07 4.23 -5.20
C THR A 253 10.11 3.03 -5.25
N ALA A 254 9.70 2.55 -4.08
CA ALA A 254 8.60 1.59 -3.92
C ALA A 254 7.57 2.10 -2.92
N SER A 255 6.30 1.81 -3.18
CA SER A 255 5.18 2.17 -2.31
C SER A 255 4.48 0.92 -1.78
N PHE A 256 4.07 1.00 -0.52
CA PHE A 256 3.32 -0.02 0.19
C PHE A 256 2.09 0.63 0.82
N THR A 257 0.94 -0.02 0.72
CA THR A 257 -0.30 0.42 1.36
C THR A 257 -0.61 -0.50 2.51
N CYS A 258 -0.90 0.07 3.68
CA CYS A 258 -1.41 -0.71 4.80
C CYS A 258 -2.83 -1.17 4.46
N ASN A 259 -3.10 -2.47 4.50
CA ASN A 259 -4.42 -3.01 4.15
C ASN A 259 -5.35 -3.10 5.37
N LEU A 260 -6.58 -3.55 5.14
CA LEU A 260 -7.60 -3.70 6.19
C LEU A 260 -7.28 -4.79 7.23
N ASP A 261 -6.24 -5.61 6.99
CA ASP A 261 -5.72 -6.61 7.92
C ASP A 261 -4.54 -6.08 8.75
N GLY A 262 -4.06 -4.86 8.50
CA GLY A 262 -2.92 -4.26 9.20
C GLY A 262 -1.57 -4.78 8.71
N GLU A 263 -1.53 -5.23 7.46
CA GLU A 263 -0.34 -5.73 6.78
C GLU A 263 0.02 -4.78 5.63
N TRP A 264 1.31 -4.63 5.35
CA TRP A 264 1.76 -3.82 4.22
C TRP A 264 1.67 -4.60 2.93
N GLU A 265 1.04 -4.00 1.93
CA GLU A 265 0.74 -4.61 0.65
C GLU A 265 1.28 -3.76 -0.50
N MET A 266 1.93 -4.40 -1.47
CA MET A 266 2.35 -3.73 -2.71
C MET A 266 1.23 -3.73 -3.74
N PRO A 267 1.33 -2.93 -4.82
CA PRO A 267 0.33 -2.92 -5.91
C PRO A 267 0.06 -4.29 -6.58
N ASN A 268 0.97 -5.25 -6.42
CA ASN A 268 0.79 -6.63 -6.91
C ASN A 268 -0.04 -7.52 -5.96
N GLY A 269 -0.55 -6.99 -4.85
CA GLY A 269 -1.36 -7.70 -3.85
C GLY A 269 -0.57 -8.57 -2.87
N LYS A 270 0.76 -8.61 -2.98
CA LYS A 270 1.61 -9.36 -2.04
C LYS A 270 1.88 -8.54 -0.78
N LYS A 271 1.98 -9.25 0.35
CA LYS A 271 2.17 -8.69 1.68
C LYS A 271 3.61 -8.85 2.16
N TYR A 272 4.13 -7.82 2.82
CA TYR A 272 5.52 -7.79 3.29
C TYR A 272 5.61 -7.28 4.72
N SER A 273 6.47 -7.90 5.52
CA SER A 273 6.74 -7.50 6.91
C SER A 273 8.02 -6.69 7.06
N SER A 274 8.93 -6.79 6.10
CA SER A 274 10.25 -6.16 6.11
C SER A 274 10.82 -6.14 4.69
N ILE A 275 11.73 -5.20 4.46
CA ILE A 275 12.46 -5.05 3.19
C ILE A 275 13.92 -4.76 3.47
N SER A 276 14.77 -4.97 2.47
CA SER A 276 16.16 -4.49 2.45
C SER A 276 16.39 -3.66 1.19
N CYS A 277 17.26 -2.66 1.30
CA CYS A 277 17.73 -1.85 0.17
C CYS A 277 19.17 -2.27 -0.13
N ILE A 278 19.39 -2.84 -1.30
CA ILE A 278 20.71 -3.36 -1.68
C ILE A 278 21.24 -2.64 -2.92
N GLU A 279 22.55 -2.50 -2.96
CA GLU A 279 23.33 -1.93 -4.06
C GLU A 279 24.20 -3.04 -4.66
N LYS A 280 24.16 -3.15 -5.99
CA LYS A 280 25.02 -4.03 -6.77
C LYS A 280 25.88 -3.17 -7.69
N GLU A 281 27.20 -3.35 -7.58
CA GLU A 281 28.14 -2.71 -8.48
C GLU A 281 27.95 -3.29 -9.89
N GLU A 282 27.60 -2.43 -10.84
CA GLU A 282 27.50 -2.83 -12.25
C GLU A 282 28.89 -2.81 -12.89
N ALA A 283 29.24 -3.86 -13.64
CA ALA A 283 30.61 -4.06 -14.15
C ALA A 283 31.16 -2.89 -14.99
N CYS A 284 30.27 -2.07 -15.56
CA CYS A 284 30.63 -0.89 -16.33
C CYS A 284 31.24 0.26 -15.50
N SER A 285 31.19 0.19 -14.17
CA SER A 285 31.89 1.12 -13.27
C SER A 285 33.42 1.00 -13.34
N LYS A 286 33.94 -0.14 -13.83
CA LYS A 286 35.37 -0.47 -13.82
C LYS A 286 36.10 -0.10 -15.10
N CYS A 287 35.44 0.54 -16.06
CA CYS A 287 36.09 0.99 -17.28
C CYS A 287 37.15 2.04 -16.93
N ALA A 288 38.43 1.66 -17.05
CA ALA A 288 39.54 2.59 -16.92
C ALA A 288 39.39 3.70 -17.97
N LYS A 289 39.71 4.94 -17.59
CA LYS A 289 39.77 6.04 -18.55
C LYS A 289 40.76 5.66 -19.66
N MET A 290 40.25 5.48 -20.87
CA MET A 290 41.10 5.28 -22.04
C MET A 290 41.85 6.57 -22.33
N THR A 291 43.14 6.45 -22.63
CA THR A 291 43.98 7.58 -23.05
C THR A 291 44.33 7.39 -24.50
N VAL A 292 44.11 8.41 -25.32
CA VAL A 292 44.58 8.42 -26.71
C VAL A 292 46.10 8.58 -26.68
N LEU A 293 46.81 7.62 -27.24
CA LEU A 293 48.27 7.63 -27.33
C LEU A 293 48.71 8.15 -28.71
N SER A 294 49.85 8.82 -28.74
CA SER A 294 50.56 9.15 -29.99
C SER A 294 51.34 7.95 -30.51
N THR A 295 51.47 7.85 -31.83
CA THR A 295 52.34 6.86 -32.47
C THR A 295 53.81 7.20 -32.23
N SER A 296 54.64 6.18 -32.04
CA SER A 296 56.10 6.31 -31.96
C SER A 296 56.80 5.97 -33.29
N ASP A 297 56.03 5.54 -34.29
CA ASP A 297 56.54 5.18 -35.59
C ASP A 297 56.75 6.44 -36.44
N SER A 298 57.99 6.66 -36.89
CA SER A 298 58.35 7.81 -37.72
C SER A 298 57.73 7.77 -39.13
N ALA A 299 57.21 6.63 -39.57
CA ALA A 299 56.46 6.50 -40.82
C ALA A 299 54.98 6.87 -40.67
N LEU A 300 54.48 7.10 -39.45
CA LEU A 300 53.08 7.41 -39.16
C LEU A 300 52.94 8.83 -38.61
N GLN A 301 51.83 9.49 -38.95
CA GLN A 301 51.41 10.75 -38.37
C GLN A 301 50.22 10.49 -37.46
N ASP A 302 50.15 11.19 -36.32
CA ASP A 302 49.00 11.12 -35.43
C ASP A 302 47.73 11.65 -36.11
N GLY A 303 46.66 10.87 -36.01
CA GLY A 303 45.32 11.30 -36.40
C GLY A 303 44.67 12.21 -35.35
N VAL A 304 43.66 12.97 -35.76
CA VAL A 304 42.79 13.71 -34.85
C VAL A 304 41.70 12.76 -34.35
N VAL A 305 41.80 12.37 -33.08
CA VAL A 305 40.81 11.53 -32.41
C VAL A 305 39.75 12.40 -31.74
N THR A 306 38.49 12.20 -32.11
CA THR A 306 37.33 12.73 -31.41
C THR A 306 36.66 11.62 -30.62
N GLU A 307 36.50 11.84 -29.32
CA GLU A 307 35.74 10.96 -28.43
C GLU A 307 34.30 11.44 -28.30
N HIS A 308 33.34 10.51 -28.33
CA HIS A 308 31.94 10.80 -28.07
C HIS A 308 31.42 9.80 -27.03
N ILE A 309 31.06 10.32 -25.86
CA ILE A 309 30.51 9.52 -24.77
C ILE A 309 28.99 9.52 -24.90
N ILE A 310 28.42 8.34 -25.12
CA ILE A 310 26.99 8.08 -25.19
C ILE A 310 26.55 7.46 -23.86
N GLU A 311 25.62 8.11 -23.18
CA GLU A 311 25.01 7.60 -21.95
C GLU A 311 24.00 6.49 -22.27
N ASN A 312 24.46 5.23 -22.28
CA ASN A 312 23.60 4.07 -22.49
C ASN A 312 23.34 3.34 -21.16
N ASN A 313 22.42 3.85 -20.35
CA ASN A 313 22.09 3.29 -19.03
C ASN A 313 22.06 1.74 -19.00
N PRO A 314 22.89 1.05 -18.19
CA PRO A 314 23.76 1.55 -17.11
C PRO A 314 25.21 1.88 -17.50
N CYS A 315 25.59 1.67 -18.76
CA CYS A 315 26.98 1.74 -19.22
C CYS A 315 27.23 2.94 -20.15
N LEU A 316 28.27 3.71 -19.88
CA LEU A 316 28.75 4.68 -20.86
C LEU A 316 29.33 3.92 -22.06
N THR A 317 28.85 4.23 -23.26
CA THR A 317 29.47 3.80 -24.51
C THR A 317 30.38 4.92 -24.98
N MET A 318 31.61 4.60 -25.37
CA MET A 318 32.55 5.59 -25.89
C MET A 318 32.83 5.27 -27.34
N ASP A 319 32.40 6.16 -28.23
CA ASP A 319 32.70 6.10 -29.65
C ASP A 319 33.97 6.91 -29.92
N PHE A 320 34.93 6.30 -30.62
CA PHE A 320 36.11 6.97 -31.10
C PHE A 320 36.01 7.14 -32.61
N ASN A 321 36.25 8.35 -33.10
CA ASN A 321 36.46 8.60 -34.50
C ASN A 321 37.86 9.20 -34.68
N CYS A 322 38.66 8.62 -35.57
CA CYS A 322 40.01 9.09 -35.88
C CYS A 322 40.02 9.60 -37.32
N SER A 323 40.40 10.85 -37.51
CA SER A 323 40.44 11.52 -38.81
C SER A 323 41.86 11.96 -39.16
N SER A 324 42.17 12.02 -40.45
CA SER A 324 43.47 12.54 -40.91
C SER A 324 43.60 14.03 -40.53
N PRO A 325 44.75 14.48 -40.02
CA PRO A 325 44.96 15.89 -39.66
C PRO A 325 44.89 16.83 -40.86
N GLU A 326 45.00 16.31 -42.10
CA GLU A 326 45.04 17.12 -43.33
C GLU A 326 43.66 17.36 -43.98
N VAL A 327 42.55 17.07 -43.30
CA VAL A 327 41.21 17.47 -43.79
C VAL A 327 40.89 18.91 -43.37
N SER A 328 41.81 19.84 -43.61
CA SER A 328 41.46 21.27 -43.69
C SER A 328 40.99 21.56 -45.11
N LEU A 329 39.68 21.69 -45.23
CA LEU A 329 38.93 22.24 -46.35
C LEU A 329 39.71 23.32 -47.11
N ASN A 330 40.30 22.96 -48.24
CA ASN A 330 40.33 23.85 -49.39
C ASN A 330 39.18 23.44 -50.30
N PHE A 331 37.99 23.97 -50.00
CA PHE A 331 37.01 24.26 -51.05
C PHE A 331 37.57 25.40 -51.89
N LEU A 332 38.16 25.04 -53.03
CA LEU A 332 38.25 25.86 -54.25
C LEU A 332 38.51 24.92 -55.43
#